data_AF-A0A1R3IWG0-F1
#
_entry.id   AF-A0A1R3IWG0-F1
#
_cell.length_a   1.000
_cell.length_b   1.000
_cell.length_c   1.000
_cell.angle_alpha   90.00
_cell.angle_beta   90.00
_cell.angle_gamma   90.00
#
_symmetry.space_group_name_H-M   'P 1'
#
loop_
_entity.id
_entity.type
_entity.pdbx_description
1 polymer ?
#
loop_
_entity_poly.entity_id
_entity_poly.type
_entity_poly.pdbx_seq_one_letter_code
_entity_poly.pdbx_strand_id
1 'polypeptide(L)' 'MEGKYVKDLFEMGRDLGKVVIVDDNANAYSLQPENAIPRWPFVKDGEDIDLKMLVKVFEWCEL' A
#
# COMPACT_ATOMS: atom_id res chain seq x y z
N MET A 1 -12.03 -22.77 -6.32
CA MET A 1 -11.14 -22.06 -5.37
C MET A 1 -10.34 -21.10 -6.22
N GLU A 2 -10.77 -19.84 -6.33
CA GLU A 2 -10.05 -18.86 -7.14
C GLU A 2 -8.78 -18.44 -6.40
N GLY A 3 -7.63 -18.68 -7.02
CA GLY A 3 -6.36 -18.16 -6.53
C GLY A 3 -6.39 -16.64 -6.56
N LYS A 4 -5.77 -16.02 -5.55
CA LYS A 4 -5.56 -14.57 -5.50
C LYS A 4 -4.12 -14.29 -5.90
N TYR A 5 -3.91 -13.25 -6.71
CA TYR A 5 -2.57 -12.71 -6.91
C TYR A 5 -2.21 -11.87 -5.69
N VAL A 6 -1.12 -12.25 -5.03
CA VAL A 6 -0.58 -11.57 -3.85
C VAL A 6 0.82 -11.07 -4.19
N LYS A 7 1.16 -9.88 -3.71
CA LYS A 7 2.49 -9.30 -3.80
C LYS A 7 3.21 -9.62 -2.49
N ASP A 8 3.96 -10.72 -2.49
CA ASP A 8 4.72 -11.13 -1.32
C ASP A 8 5.92 -10.19 -1.10
N LEU A 9 5.87 -9.37 -0.04
CA LEU A 9 6.94 -8.43 0.27
C LEU A 9 8.22 -9.12 0.75
N PHE A 10 8.14 -10.37 1.22
CA PHE A 10 9.31 -11.12 1.66
C PHE A 10 10.29 -11.38 0.50
N GLU A 11 9.76 -11.62 -0.70
CA GLU A 11 10.53 -11.86 -1.94
C GLU A 11 11.33 -10.64 -2.41
N MET A 12 11.07 -9.44 -1.86
CA MET A 12 11.80 -8.22 -2.20
C MET A 12 13.23 -8.18 -1.66
N GLY A 13 13.57 -9.06 -0.69
CA GLY A 13 14.90 -9.09 -0.07
C GLY A 13 15.24 -7.81 0.71
N ARG A 14 14.23 -7.11 1.22
CA ARG A 14 14.37 -5.87 2.02
C ARG A 14 13.95 -6.12 3.46
N ASP A 15 14.46 -5.30 4.37
CA ASP A 15 14.00 -5.27 5.76
C ASP A 15 12.53 -4.85 5.80
N LEU A 16 11.64 -5.79 6.16
CA LEU A 16 10.19 -5.54 6.25
C LEU A 16 9.85 -4.43 7.26
N GLY A 17 10.71 -4.15 8.24
CA GLY A 17 10.54 -3.00 9.14
C GLY A 17 10.71 -1.64 8.46
N LYS A 18 11.17 -1.62 7.20
CA LYS A 18 11.44 -0.42 6.40
C LYS A 18 10.76 -0.47 5.03
N VAL A 19 9.74 -1.32 4.88
CA VAL A 19 8.97 -1.48 3.64
C VAL A 19 7.51 -1.17 3.92
N VAL A 20 6.87 -0.50 2.97
CA VAL A 20 5.43 -0.29 2.94
C VAL A 20 4.91 -0.63 1.55
N ILE A 21 3.65 -1.06 1.47
CA ILE A 21 2.93 -1.28 0.20
C ILE A 21 1.69 -0.39 0.17
N VAL A 22 1.47 0.29 -0.95
CA VAL A 22 0.29 1.13 -1.20
C VAL A 22 -0.52 0.44 -2.29
N ASP A 23 -1.74 0.04 -1.97
CA ASP A 23 -2.62 -0.69 -2.89
C ASP A 23 -4.09 -0.51 -2.48
N ASP A 24 -4.99 -0.54 -3.45
CA ASP A 24 -6.44 -0.46 -3.25
C ASP A 24 -7.10 -1.85 -3.19
N ASN A 25 -6.36 -2.92 -3.49
CA ASN A 25 -6.83 -4.29 -3.39
C ASN A 25 -6.25 -5.00 -2.16
N ALA A 26 -7.10 -5.28 -1.16
CA ALA A 26 -6.70 -5.98 0.05
C ALA A 26 -6.09 -7.37 -0.16
N ASN A 27 -6.36 -8.02 -1.30
CA ASN A 27 -5.73 -9.29 -1.63
C ASN A 27 -4.26 -9.12 -2.01
N ALA A 28 -3.85 -7.96 -2.53
CA ALA A 28 -2.50 -7.72 -3.00
C ALA A 28 -1.48 -7.75 -1.86
N TYR A 29 -1.86 -7.35 -0.65
CA TYR A 29 -1.00 -7.30 0.54
C TYR A 29 -1.43 -8.28 1.64
N SER A 30 -2.22 -9.31 1.32
CA SER A 30 -2.82 -10.18 2.33
C SER A 30 -1.81 -11.00 3.15
N LEU A 31 -0.57 -11.14 2.67
CA LEU A 31 0.51 -11.83 3.40
C LEU A 31 1.25 -10.91 4.39
N GLN A 32 1.17 -9.59 4.23
CA GLN A 32 1.81 -8.59 5.09
C GLN A 32 0.90 -7.35 5.28
N PRO A 33 -0.31 -7.51 5.85
CA PRO A 33 -1.26 -6.40 6.03
C PRO A 33 -0.72 -5.26 6.89
N GLU A 34 0.20 -5.54 7.81
CA GLU A 34 0.88 -4.57 8.67
C GLU A 34 1.79 -3.60 7.91
N ASN A 35 2.24 -3.97 6.71
CA ASN A 35 3.03 -3.12 5.83
C ASN A 35 2.15 -2.28 4.89
N ALA A 36 0.82 -2.45 4.91
CA ALA A 36 -0.07 -1.86 3.93
C ALA A 36 -0.57 -0.47 4.34
N ILE A 37 -0.56 0.46 3.37
CA ILE A 37 -1.31 1.71 3.41
C ILE A 37 -2.48 1.55 2.42
N PRO A 38 -3.67 1.13 2.87
CA PRO A 38 -4.81 0.89 2.00
C PRO A 38 -5.33 2.21 1.42
N ARG A 39 -5.59 2.25 0.11
CA ARG A 39 -6.18 3.42 -0.57
C ARG A 39 -7.54 3.11 -1.15
N TRP A 40 -8.30 4.15 -1.42
CA TRP A 40 -9.51 4.02 -2.22
C TRP A 40 -9.14 3.91 -3.69
N PRO A 41 -9.86 3.07 -4.48
CA PRO A 41 -9.66 3.04 -5.92
C PRO A 41 -9.91 4.41 -6.53
N PHE A 42 -9.01 4.85 -7.39
CA PHE A 42 -9.22 6.09 -8.14
C PHE A 42 -10.28 5.89 -9.23
N VAL A 43 -11.36 6.67 -9.17
CA VAL A 43 -12.51 6.55 -10.09
C VAL A 43 -12.66 7.74 -11.04
N LYS A 44 -11.55 8.32 -11.50
CA LYS A 44 -11.51 9.50 -12.40
C LYS A 44 -12.13 10.76 -11.80
N ASP A 45 -11.98 10.96 -10.50
CA ASP A 45 -12.34 12.20 -9.82
C ASP A 45 -11.21 13.24 -9.98
N GLY A 46 -11.54 14.41 -10.55
CA GLY A 46 -10.57 15.50 -10.73
C GLY A 46 -10.22 16.23 -9.44
N GLU A 47 -11.06 16.09 -8.41
CA GLU A 47 -10.86 16.67 -7.08
C GLU A 47 -10.13 15.70 -6.12
N ASP A 48 -9.73 14.52 -6.61
CA ASP A 48 -9.03 13.52 -5.80
C ASP A 48 -7.69 14.08 -5.25
N ILE A 49 -7.52 13.96 -3.94
CA ILE A 49 -6.32 14.39 -3.21
C ILE A 49 -5.63 13.23 -2.48
N ASP A 50 -5.97 11.98 -2.82
CA ASP A 50 -5.53 10.77 -2.14
C ASP A 50 -4.00 10.71 -2.06
N LEU A 51 -3.31 10.89 -3.18
CA LEU A 51 -1.84 10.91 -3.22
C LEU A 51 -1.23 12.10 -2.46
N LYS A 52 -1.88 13.27 -2.42
CA LYS A 52 -1.40 14.42 -1.61
C LYS A 52 -1.46 14.09 -0.11
N MET A 53 -2.47 13.35 0.33
CA MET A 53 -2.54 12.86 1.70
C MET A 53 -1.48 11.79 1.98
N LEU A 54 -1.16 10.93 1.01
CA LEU A 54 -0.10 9.93 1.14
C LEU A 54 1.28 10.57 1.37
N VAL A 55 1.60 11.65 0.65
CA VAL A 55 2.85 12.40 0.85
C VAL A 55 2.99 12.87 2.30
N LYS A 56 1.93 13.44 2.87
CA LYS A 56 1.94 13.90 4.27
C LYS A 56 2.19 12.78 5.27
N VAL A 57 1.68 11.58 5.01
CA VAL A 57 1.94 10.41 5.87
C VAL A 57 3.43 10.08 5.87
N PHE A 58 4.08 10.05 4.71
CA PHE A 58 5.51 9.77 4.63
C PHE A 58 6.37 10.88 5.24
N GLU A 59 6.00 12.14 5.04
CA GLU A 59 6.67 13.26 5.71
C GLU A 59 6.60 13.17 7.25
N TRP A 60 5.51 12.63 7.81
CA TRP A 60 5.38 12.41 9.25
C TRP A 60 6.22 11.23 9.77
N CYS A 61 6.48 10.22 8.96
CA CYS A 61 7.30 9.06 9.35
C CYS A 61 8.81 9.36 9.36
N GLU A 62 9.24 10.42 8.68
CA GLU A 62 10.63 10.90 8.65
C GLU A 62 10.98 11.83 9.84
N LEU A 63 10.00 12.12 10.71
CA LEU A 63 10.14 12.91 11.94
C LEU A 63 10.32 12.01 13.17
#